data_AF-A0A2D4SCW8-F1
#
_entry.id   AF-A0A2D4SCW8-F1
#
_cell.length_a   1.000
_cell.length_b   1.000
_cell.length_c   1.000
_cell.angle_alpha   90.00
_cell.angle_beta   90.00
_cell.angle_gamma   90.00
#
_symmetry.space_group_name_H-M   'P 1'
#
loop_
_entity.id
_entity.type
_entity.pdbx_description
1 polymer ?
#
loop_
_entity_poly.entity_id
_entity_poly.type
_entity_poly.pdbx_seq_one_letter_code
_entity_poly.pdbx_strand_id
1 'polypeptide(L)'
;MKPVFRLFFLLGLLASSAGGARQTTDTAPAVIDFSLFKTGIVVTLDTPDVSGLPFVFDTGLSKHNILDARAARAMNVESSGQARYSDSSGSRGVTGVAAIDDVSIGSVDLGRQIFAVTPLPARLSQRDNAAPIAG
;
A
#
# COMPACT_ATOMS: atom_id res chain seq x y z
N MET A 1 27.54 48.17 -56.16
CA MET A 1 26.73 47.21 -56.96
C MET A 1 26.97 45.80 -56.44
N LYS A 2 25.92 45.17 -55.87
CA LYS A 2 25.57 43.74 -55.90
C LYS A 2 24.46 43.48 -54.87
N PRO A 3 23.20 43.32 -55.28
CA PRO A 3 22.14 42.74 -54.45
C PRO A 3 22.01 41.25 -54.74
N VAL A 4 21.76 40.41 -53.74
CA VAL A 4 21.07 39.13 -53.97
C VAL A 4 20.21 38.79 -52.75
N PHE A 5 18.93 39.11 -52.88
CA PHE A 5 17.79 38.48 -52.20
C PHE A 5 17.74 37.00 -52.61
N ARG A 6 17.62 36.06 -51.65
CA ARG A 6 16.93 34.77 -51.88
C ARG A 6 16.17 34.33 -50.63
N LEU A 7 14.92 34.79 -50.63
CA LEU A 7 13.77 34.20 -49.95
C LEU A 7 13.62 32.73 -50.40
N PHE A 8 13.65 31.76 -49.48
CA PHE A 8 13.18 30.40 -49.75
C PHE A 8 12.29 29.92 -48.60
N PHE A 9 10.98 29.99 -48.88
CA PHE A 9 9.96 28.99 -48.61
C PHE A 9 9.85 28.39 -47.19
N LEU A 10 8.86 28.91 -46.46
CA LEU A 10 7.88 28.06 -45.76
C LEU A 10 7.39 26.98 -46.73
N LEU A 11 7.62 25.70 -46.42
CA LEU A 11 6.68 24.60 -46.69
C LEU A 11 7.25 23.33 -46.04
N GLY A 12 6.67 22.91 -44.92
CA GLY A 12 7.07 21.69 -44.23
C GLY A 12 6.21 21.37 -43.02
N LEU A 13 4.96 21.83 -43.02
CA LEU A 13 3.95 21.45 -42.04
C LEU A 13 3.20 20.25 -42.63
N LEU A 14 3.66 19.02 -42.41
CA LEU A 14 2.84 17.81 -42.59
C LEU A 14 3.53 16.58 -41.98
N ALA A 15 2.74 15.86 -41.17
CA ALA A 15 2.93 14.47 -40.77
C ALA A 15 4.00 14.17 -39.70
N SER A 16 3.85 14.75 -38.51
CA SER A 16 4.23 14.06 -37.27
C SER A 16 2.99 13.73 -36.45
N SER A 17 2.03 13.03 -37.06
CA SER A 17 1.18 12.13 -36.30
C SER A 17 2.06 10.94 -35.90
N ALA A 18 2.96 11.16 -34.94
CA ALA A 18 3.51 10.09 -34.14
C ALA A 18 2.28 9.46 -33.48
N GLY A 19 1.80 8.37 -34.07
CA GLY A 19 0.74 7.57 -33.52
C GLY A 19 1.11 7.32 -32.08
N GLY A 20 0.29 7.83 -31.16
CA GLY A 20 0.33 7.41 -29.78
C GLY A 20 0.15 5.91 -29.82
N ALA A 21 1.25 5.18 -29.73
CA ALA A 21 1.25 3.79 -29.39
C ALA A 21 0.48 3.75 -28.07
N ARG A 22 -0.79 3.35 -28.17
CA ARG A 22 -1.55 2.93 -27.01
C ARG A 22 -0.75 1.76 -26.49
N GLN A 23 0.10 2.03 -25.53
CA GLN A 23 0.79 1.03 -24.74
C GLN A 23 -0.34 0.29 -24.03
N THR A 24 -0.81 -0.77 -24.68
CA THR A 24 -1.63 -1.77 -24.02
C THR A 24 -0.70 -2.37 -22.99
N THR A 25 -0.76 -1.83 -21.78
CA THR A 25 -0.18 -2.44 -20.59
C THR A 25 -0.94 -3.74 -20.41
N ASP A 26 -0.50 -4.77 -21.13
CA ASP A 26 -0.86 -6.16 -20.93
C ASP A 26 -0.08 -6.60 -19.69
N THR A 27 -0.39 -5.95 -18.56
CA THR A 27 0.26 -6.23 -17.29
C THR A 27 -0.39 -7.50 -16.79
N ALA A 28 0.33 -8.62 -16.90
CA ALA A 28 -0.10 -9.88 -16.33
C ALA A 28 -0.55 -9.65 -14.87
N PRO A 29 -1.60 -10.34 -14.40
CA PRO A 29 -2.04 -10.21 -13.01
C PRO A 29 -0.88 -10.45 -12.05
N ALA A 30 -0.77 -9.62 -11.01
CA ALA A 30 0.19 -9.84 -9.94
C ALA A 30 -0.16 -11.14 -9.20
N VAL A 31 0.85 -11.98 -8.97
CA VAL A 31 0.73 -13.19 -8.15
C VAL A 31 1.35 -12.91 -6.79
N ILE A 32 0.57 -13.06 -5.73
CA ILE A 32 1.00 -12.86 -4.34
C ILE A 32 0.99 -14.23 -3.66
N ASP A 33 2.18 -14.67 -3.25
CA ASP A 33 2.31 -15.86 -2.42
C ASP A 33 1.80 -15.60 -1.01
N PHE A 34 1.12 -16.60 -0.43
CA PHE A 34 0.61 -16.54 0.92
C PHE A 34 0.92 -17.83 1.68
N SER A 35 0.94 -17.71 3.00
CA SER A 35 1.02 -18.84 3.92
C SER A 35 -0.28 -18.98 4.71
N LEU A 36 -0.60 -20.21 5.10
CA LEU A 36 -1.68 -20.47 6.04
C LEU A 36 -1.12 -20.56 7.45
N PHE A 37 -1.65 -19.74 8.36
CA PHE A 37 -1.33 -19.81 9.78
C PHE A 37 -2.61 -20.06 10.58
N LYS A 38 -2.70 -21.24 11.20
CA LYS A 38 -3.94 -21.78 11.80
C LYS A 38 -5.05 -21.86 10.75
N THR A 39 -5.87 -20.82 10.63
CA THR A 39 -6.97 -20.69 9.67
C THR A 39 -6.96 -19.36 8.93
N GLY A 40 -5.95 -18.52 9.15
CA GLY A 40 -5.80 -17.22 8.51
C GLY A 40 -4.86 -17.29 7.31
N ILE A 41 -5.12 -16.46 6.31
CA ILE A 41 -4.20 -16.17 5.23
C ILE A 41 -3.20 -15.13 5.73
N VAL A 42 -1.92 -15.40 5.58
CA VAL A 42 -0.84 -14.48 5.94
C VAL A 42 -0.02 -14.18 4.70
N VAL A 43 0.05 -12.91 4.35
CA VAL A 43 0.94 -12.37 3.32
C VAL A 43 2.07 -11.58 3.98
N THR A 44 3.06 -11.22 3.19
CA THR A 44 4.15 -10.36 3.63
C THR A 44 3.87 -8.94 3.18
N LEU A 45 4.04 -8.00 4.11
CA LEU A 45 3.94 -6.57 3.89
C LEU A 45 5.33 -5.96 4.02
N ASP A 46 5.71 -5.16 3.03
CA ASP A 46 6.93 -4.36 3.04
C ASP A 46 6.57 -2.87 3.10
N THR A 47 7.38 -2.10 3.83
CA THR A 47 7.38 -0.63 3.87
C THR A 47 8.82 -0.14 3.69
N PRO A 48 9.05 1.17 3.50
CA PRO A 48 10.41 1.71 3.43
C PRO A 48 11.28 1.38 4.66
N ASP A 49 10.68 1.24 5.83
CA ASP A 49 11.37 1.04 7.11
C ASP A 49 11.40 -0.42 7.58
N VAL A 50 10.46 -1.25 7.12
CA VAL A 50 10.34 -2.64 7.54
C VAL A 50 10.04 -3.53 6.34
N SER A 51 10.88 -4.52 6.11
CA SER A 51 10.58 -5.60 5.17
C SER A 51 10.15 -6.86 5.91
N GLY A 52 9.26 -7.64 5.30
CA GLY A 52 8.93 -8.95 5.80
C GLY A 52 7.85 -8.97 6.89
N LEU A 53 7.07 -7.89 7.07
CA LEU A 53 6.08 -7.82 8.14
C LEU A 53 4.91 -8.78 7.86
N PRO A 54 4.63 -9.76 8.74
CA PRO A 54 3.47 -10.61 8.58
C PRO A 54 2.15 -9.80 8.60
N PHE A 55 1.36 -9.93 7.54
CA PHE A 55 0.04 -9.32 7.42
C PHE A 55 -1.05 -10.39 7.36
N VAL A 56 -1.95 -10.42 8.34
CA VAL A 56 -3.09 -11.34 8.38
C VAL A 56 -4.23 -10.73 7.58
N PHE A 57 -4.66 -11.43 6.54
CA PHE A 57 -5.81 -11.01 5.76
C PHE A 57 -7.11 -11.32 6.50
N ASP A 58 -7.78 -10.28 7.02
CA ASP A 58 -9.03 -10.39 7.77
C ASP A 58 -10.17 -9.64 7.05
N THR A 59 -11.04 -10.40 6.38
CA THR A 59 -12.23 -9.86 5.69
C THR A 59 -13.34 -9.41 6.64
N GLY A 60 -13.23 -9.71 7.94
CA GLY A 60 -14.18 -9.27 8.97
C GLY A 60 -13.96 -7.83 9.43
N LEU A 61 -12.86 -7.18 9.01
CA LEU A 61 -12.58 -5.78 9.35
C LEU A 61 -13.47 -4.83 8.55
N SER A 62 -14.10 -3.89 9.26
CA SER A 62 -15.14 -3.03 8.68
C SER A 62 -14.66 -1.66 8.20
N LYS A 63 -13.45 -1.22 8.59
CA LYS A 63 -13.00 0.16 8.32
C LYS A 63 -11.53 0.31 7.99
N HIS A 64 -10.66 -0.25 8.80
CA HIS A 64 -9.21 -0.03 8.72
C HIS A 64 -8.49 -1.34 9.02
N ASN A 65 -7.31 -1.49 8.42
CA ASN A 65 -6.37 -2.53 8.81
C ASN A 65 -5.92 -2.27 10.26
N ILE A 66 -5.54 -3.31 10.99
CA ILE A 66 -5.02 -3.15 12.35
C ILE A 66 -3.50 -3.23 12.33
N LEU A 67 -2.89 -2.38 13.13
CA LEU A 67 -1.47 -2.39 13.39
C LEU A 67 -1.23 -2.49 14.89
N ASP A 68 -0.50 -3.53 15.31
CA ASP A 68 -0.14 -3.65 16.72
C ASP A 68 0.90 -2.58 17.11
N ALA A 69 0.96 -2.22 18.40
CA ALA A 69 1.85 -1.17 18.88
C ALA A 69 3.36 -1.49 18.72
N ARG A 70 3.75 -2.77 18.57
CA ARG A 70 5.13 -3.17 18.26
C ARG A 70 5.42 -2.95 16.77
N ALA A 71 4.49 -3.31 15.90
CA ALA A 71 4.58 -3.10 14.47
C ALA A 71 4.63 -1.60 14.12
N ALA A 72 3.76 -0.79 14.75
CA ALA A 72 3.78 0.67 14.60
C ALA A 72 5.13 1.28 15.00
N ARG A 73 5.72 0.83 16.11
CA ARG A 73 7.06 1.25 16.52
C ARG A 73 8.15 0.77 15.57
N ALA A 74 8.06 -0.47 15.09
CA ALA A 74 9.03 -1.02 14.15
C ALA A 74 9.07 -0.24 12.82
N MET A 75 7.91 0.24 12.36
CA MET A 75 7.78 1.06 11.16
C MET A 75 7.96 2.56 11.41
N ASN A 76 8.30 2.98 12.63
CA ASN A 76 8.41 4.40 13.01
C ASN A 76 7.16 5.23 12.66
N VAL A 77 5.97 4.63 12.80
CA VAL A 77 4.70 5.24 12.42
C VAL A 77 4.06 5.91 13.63
N GLU A 78 3.81 7.22 13.52
CA GLU A 78 3.07 7.98 14.50
C GLU A 78 1.58 8.05 14.16
N SER A 79 0.73 8.08 15.19
CA SER A 79 -0.71 8.27 14.99
C SER A 79 -1.00 9.71 14.55
N SER A 80 -1.68 9.87 13.43
CA SER A 80 -2.09 11.17 12.86
C SER A 80 -3.55 11.52 13.15
N GLY A 81 -4.29 10.63 13.81
CA GLY A 81 -5.68 10.85 14.18
C GLY A 81 -6.23 9.81 15.14
N GLN A 82 -7.56 9.80 15.29
CA GLN A 82 -8.29 8.84 16.11
C GLN A 82 -9.48 8.23 15.36
N ALA A 83 -9.76 6.96 15.62
CA ALA A 83 -10.95 6.27 15.13
C ALA A 83 -11.65 5.51 16.26
N ARG A 84 -12.98 5.36 16.14
CA ARG A 84 -13.76 4.50 17.02
C ARG A 84 -13.71 3.07 16.51
N TYR A 85 -13.53 2.11 17.41
CA TYR A 85 -13.59 0.68 17.08
C TYR A 85 -14.65 -0.05 17.90
N SER A 86 -15.08 -1.19 17.37
CA SER A 86 -15.84 -2.21 18.08
C SER A 86 -15.35 -3.58 17.65
N ASP A 87 -15.19 -4.51 18.59
CA ASP A 87 -14.77 -5.87 18.28
C ASP A 87 -15.91 -6.90 18.46
N SER A 88 -15.63 -8.15 18.11
CA SER A 88 -16.57 -9.26 18.21
C SER A 88 -16.88 -9.68 19.65
N SER A 89 -16.13 -9.19 20.64
CA SER A 89 -16.46 -9.37 22.07
C SER A 89 -17.50 -8.36 22.57
N GLY A 90 -17.86 -7.37 21.74
CA GLY A 90 -18.74 -6.26 22.11
C GLY A 90 -17.98 -5.08 22.73
N SER A 91 -16.66 -5.16 22.87
CA SER A 91 -15.84 -4.07 23.37
C SER A 91 -15.85 -2.90 22.38
N ARG A 92 -15.84 -1.67 22.90
CA ARG A 92 -15.84 -0.43 22.10
C ARG A 92 -14.84 0.56 22.67
N GLY A 93 -14.23 1.35 21.81
CA GLY A 93 -13.25 2.34 22.25
C GLY A 93 -12.84 3.32 21.16
N VAL A 94 -11.81 4.10 21.48
CA VAL A 94 -11.12 5.01 20.55
C VAL A 94 -9.67 4.57 20.47
N THR A 95 -9.13 4.58 19.27
CA THR A 95 -7.75 4.17 19.00
C THR A 95 -7.07 5.17 18.06
N GLY A 96 -5.74 5.23 18.12
CA GLY A 96 -4.97 6.01 17.16
C GLY A 96 -5.13 5.44 15.75
N VAL A 97 -5.10 6.30 14.73
CA VAL A 97 -4.93 5.87 13.34
C VAL A 97 -3.67 6.48 12.77
N ALA A 98 -3.04 5.75 11.86
CA ALA A 98 -1.89 6.21 11.12
C ALA A 98 -2.04 5.89 9.62
N ALA A 99 -1.44 6.73 8.79
CA ALA A 99 -1.36 6.50 7.35
C ALA A 99 0.08 6.09 7.02
N ILE A 100 0.22 5.04 6.20
CA ILE A 100 1.50 4.60 5.66
C ILE A 100 1.42 4.82 4.16
N ASP A 101 2.28 5.69 3.64
CA ASP A 101 2.19 6.16 2.26
C ASP A 101 2.59 5.08 1.25
N ASP A 102 3.62 4.30 1.56
CA ASP A 102 4.15 3.26 0.67
C ASP A 102 4.12 1.91 1.39
N VAL A 103 3.27 1.03 0.88
CA VAL A 103 3.13 -0.36 1.35
C VAL A 103 3.17 -1.28 0.15
N SER A 104 3.99 -2.33 0.19
CA SER A 104 4.04 -3.34 -0.86
C SER A 104 3.59 -4.69 -0.33
N ILE A 105 2.83 -5.42 -1.14
CA ILE A 105 2.47 -6.84 -0.91
C ILE A 105 2.88 -7.61 -2.16
N GLY A 106 3.99 -8.34 -2.08
CA GLY A 106 4.59 -8.97 -3.26
C GLY A 106 5.00 -7.91 -4.29
N SER A 107 4.51 -8.03 -5.52
CA SER A 107 4.76 -7.05 -6.58
C SER A 107 3.72 -5.93 -6.68
N VAL A 108 2.83 -5.80 -5.69
CA VAL A 108 1.75 -4.81 -5.68
C VAL A 108 2.08 -3.69 -4.72
N ASP A 109 2.20 -2.47 -5.23
CA ASP A 109 2.37 -1.27 -4.43
C ASP A 109 1.01 -0.63 -4.13
N LEU A 110 0.79 -0.34 -2.85
CA LEU A 110 -0.42 0.23 -2.30
C LEU A 110 -0.08 1.59 -1.70
N GLY A 111 -0.63 2.64 -2.31
CA GLY A 111 -0.49 4.00 -1.80
C GLY A 111 -1.40 4.27 -0.61
N ARG A 112 -0.90 4.99 0.39
CA ARG A 112 -1.64 5.61 1.50
C ARG A 112 -2.64 4.67 2.19
N GLN A 113 -2.11 3.65 2.86
CA GLN A 113 -2.88 2.69 3.62
C GLN A 113 -3.14 3.19 5.05
N ILE A 114 -4.39 3.07 5.51
CA ILE A 114 -4.80 3.54 6.85
C ILE A 114 -4.86 2.35 7.81
N PHE A 115 -4.14 2.49 8.91
CA PHE A 115 -4.08 1.50 9.98
C PHE A 115 -4.64 2.08 11.30
N ALA A 116 -5.43 1.28 12.00
CA ALA A 116 -5.78 1.51 13.39
C ALA A 116 -4.67 0.94 14.28
N VAL A 117 -4.04 1.79 15.08
CA VAL A 117 -2.98 1.41 16.03
C VAL A 117 -3.61 0.98 17.34
N THR A 118 -3.99 -0.30 17.44
CA THR A 118 -4.75 -0.87 18.56
C THR A 118 -4.13 -2.19 19.02
N PRO A 119 -4.32 -2.63 20.28
CA PRO A 119 -3.97 -3.99 20.66
C PRO A 119 -4.62 -5.01 19.74
N LEU A 120 -3.87 -6.05 19.36
CA LEU A 120 -4.42 -7.15 18.57
C LEU A 120 -5.55 -7.84 19.34
N PRO A 121 -6.59 -8.34 18.65
CA PRO A 121 -7.58 -9.21 19.26
C PRO A 121 -6.93 -10.37 20.02
N ALA A 122 -7.57 -10.83 21.09
CA ALA A 122 -7.01 -11.85 22.00
C ALA A 122 -6.52 -13.14 21.29
N ARG A 123 -7.15 -13.50 20.15
CA ARG A 123 -6.77 -14.67 19.34
C ARG A 123 -5.43 -14.53 18.62
N LEU A 124 -5.02 -13.30 18.36
CA LEU A 124 -3.76 -12.94 17.71
C LEU A 124 -2.69 -12.49 18.72
N SER A 125 -3.10 -12.02 19.90
CA SER A 125 -2.19 -11.55 20.95
C SER A 125 -1.42 -12.67 21.68
N GLN A 126 -1.88 -13.93 21.63
CA GLN A 126 -1.23 -15.10 22.25
C GLN A 126 0.07 -15.57 21.55
N ARG A 127 0.75 -14.68 20.82
CA ARG A 127 1.98 -14.98 20.08
C ARG A 127 3.18 -14.46 20.86
N ASP A 128 3.50 -15.14 21.95
CA ASP A 128 4.67 -14.84 22.77
C ASP A 128 5.95 -14.95 21.90
N ASN A 129 6.73 -13.88 21.85
CA ASN A 129 7.98 -13.73 21.07
C ASN A 129 7.91 -13.94 19.54
N ALA A 130 6.72 -13.99 18.92
CA ALA A 130 6.63 -14.06 17.46
C ALA A 130 6.78 -12.67 16.80
N ALA A 131 7.11 -12.67 15.50
CA ALA A 131 7.14 -11.46 14.68
C ALA A 131 5.82 -10.65 14.83
N PRO A 132 5.90 -9.30 14.85
CA PRO A 132 4.75 -8.43 14.91
C PRO A 132 3.78 -8.70 13.75
N ILE A 133 2.50 -8.37 13.92
CA ILE A 133 1.47 -8.60 12.89
C ILE A 133 0.74 -7.29 12.57
N ALA A 134 0.49 -7.10 11.28
CA ALA A 134 -0.53 -6.20 10.76
C ALA A 134 -1.71 -7.00 10.19
N GLY A 135 -2.89 -6.42 10.06
CA GLY A 135 -4.08 -7.10 9.53
C GLY A 135 -5.32 -6.28 9.71
#